data_AF-A0A356I9Z8-F1
#
_entry.id   AF-A0A356I9Z8-F1
#
_cell.length_a   1.000
_cell.length_b   1.000
_cell.length_c   1.000
_cell.angle_alpha   90.00
_cell.angle_beta   90.00
_cell.angle_gamma   90.00
#
_symmetry.space_group_name_H-M   'P 1'
#
loop_
_entity.id
_entity.type
_entity.pdbx_description
1 polymer ?
#
loop_
_entity_poly.entity_id
_entity_poly.type
_entity_poly.pdbx_seq_one_letter_code
_entity_poly.pdbx_strand_id
1 'polypeptide(L)'
;LEAAKSEEDFSAEEFFTNFARIWRMKARPEFMQMLASVDVHAPGHLRTNIQLPNFDEFHETFGVQEGDGMWRAKEDRVIIW
;
A
#
# COMPACT_ATOMS: atom_id res chain seq x y z
N LEU A 1 0.55 -9.94 -4.92
CA LEU A 1 1.81 -10.38 -4.33
C LEU A 1 2.05 -11.85 -4.65
N GLU A 2 1.16 -12.76 -4.27
CA GLU A 2 1.31 -14.21 -4.54
C GLU A 2 1.59 -14.55 -6.02
N ALA A 3 0.80 -14.02 -6.95
CA ALA A 3 1.08 -14.24 -8.38
C ALA A 3 2.40 -13.61 -8.85
N ALA A 4 2.88 -12.53 -8.21
CA ALA A 4 4.17 -11.95 -8.57
C ALA A 4 5.34 -12.82 -8.06
N LYS A 5 5.18 -13.50 -6.92
CA LYS A 5 6.19 -14.40 -6.35
C LYS A 5 6.45 -15.65 -7.21
N SER A 6 5.54 -16.00 -8.13
CA SER A 6 5.76 -17.13 -9.05
C SER A 6 6.60 -16.79 -10.27
N GLU A 7 6.93 -15.51 -10.49
CA GLU A 7 7.78 -15.08 -11.59
C GLU A 7 9.26 -15.26 -11.25
N GLU A 8 10.08 -15.65 -12.23
CA GLU A 8 11.51 -15.97 -12.04
C GLU A 8 12.34 -14.75 -11.58
N ASP A 9 11.96 -13.56 -12.02
CA ASP A 9 12.62 -12.28 -11.74
C ASP A 9 11.94 -11.48 -10.62
N PHE A 10 11.13 -12.13 -9.78
CA PHE A 10 10.40 -11.45 -8.72
C PHE A 10 11.30 -10.63 -7.79
N SER A 11 10.97 -9.35 -7.66
CA SER A 11 11.52 -8.44 -6.66
C SER A 11 10.40 -7.81 -5.83
N ALA A 12 10.39 -8.09 -4.53
CA ALA A 12 9.40 -7.52 -3.59
C ALA A 12 9.53 -5.99 -3.52
N GLU A 13 10.76 -5.46 -3.51
CA GLU A 13 11.03 -4.04 -3.51
C GLU A 13 10.45 -3.36 -4.76
N GLU A 14 10.66 -3.95 -5.94
CA GLU A 14 10.11 -3.41 -7.19
C GLU A 14 8.58 -3.53 -7.21
N PHE A 15 8.02 -4.64 -6.74
CA PHE A 15 6.58 -4.84 -6.65
C PHE A 15 5.92 -3.74 -5.81
N PHE A 16 6.39 -3.53 -4.58
CA PHE A 16 5.83 -2.53 -3.67
C PHE A 16 6.07 -1.09 -4.16
N THR A 17 7.27 -0.82 -4.70
CA THR A 17 7.58 0.49 -5.30
C THR A 17 6.68 0.79 -6.49
N ASN A 18 6.42 -0.22 -7.35
CA ASN A 18 5.54 -0.05 -8.49
C ASN A 18 4.07 0.06 -8.07
N PHE A 19 3.64 -0.66 -7.04
CA PHE A 19 2.31 -0.49 -6.45
C PHE A 19 2.10 0.95 -5.98
N ALA A 20 3.06 1.54 -5.27
CA ALA A 20 3.00 2.94 -4.88
C ALA A 20 2.98 3.89 -6.11
N ARG A 21 3.75 3.56 -7.15
CA ARG A 21 3.86 4.36 -8.38
C ARG A 21 2.54 4.49 -9.14
N ILE A 22 1.76 3.41 -9.24
CA ILE A 22 0.48 3.41 -9.98
C ILE A 22 -0.61 4.23 -9.30
N TRP A 23 -0.53 4.41 -7.97
CA TRP A 23 -1.52 5.17 -7.19
C TRP A 23 -1.15 6.64 -6.98
N ARG A 24 -0.05 7.13 -7.59
CA ARG A 24 0.32 8.54 -7.51
C ARG A 24 -0.76 9.41 -8.14
N MET A 25 -1.36 10.26 -7.32
CA MET A 25 -2.42 11.18 -7.73
C MET A 25 -2.20 12.53 -7.05
N LYS A 26 -2.41 13.61 -7.78
CA LYS A 26 -2.48 14.96 -7.24
C LYS A 26 -3.62 15.70 -7.92
N ALA A 27 -4.53 16.25 -7.13
CA ALA A 27 -5.63 17.04 -7.61
C ALA A 27 -5.86 18.25 -6.71
N ARG A 28 -6.74 19.16 -7.15
CA ARG A 28 -7.13 20.32 -6.35
C ARG A 28 -7.93 19.85 -5.12
N PRO A 29 -7.85 20.57 -3.98
CA PRO A 29 -8.59 20.21 -2.77
C PRO A 29 -10.09 20.00 -2.99
N GLU A 30 -10.73 20.84 -3.82
CA GLU A 30 -12.16 20.79 -4.11
C GLU A 30 -12.54 19.49 -4.85
N PHE A 31 -11.66 19.04 -5.75
CA PHE A 31 -11.87 17.77 -6.45
C PHE A 31 -11.68 16.57 -5.51
N MET A 32 -10.69 16.62 -4.62
CA MET A 32 -10.50 15.57 -3.61
C MET A 32 -11.67 15.50 -2.63
N GLN A 33 -12.27 16.63 -2.26
CA GLN A 33 -13.49 16.66 -1.45
C GLN A 33 -14.69 16.06 -2.18
N MET A 34 -14.87 16.39 -3.46
CA MET A 34 -15.92 15.79 -4.29
C MET A 34 -15.74 14.28 -4.37
N LEU A 35 -14.54 13.78 -4.70
CA LEU A 35 -14.26 12.34 -4.75
C LEU A 35 -14.54 11.66 -3.41
N ALA A 36 -14.13 12.25 -2.29
CA ALA A 36 -14.41 11.70 -0.96
C ALA A 36 -15.92 11.54 -0.66
N SER A 37 -16.79 12.27 -1.37
CA SER A 37 -18.25 12.20 -1.19
C SER A 37 -18.97 11.25 -2.14
N VAL A 38 -18.40 10.94 -3.31
CA VAL A 38 -19.10 10.16 -4.37
C VAL A 38 -18.35 8.94 -4.87
N ASP A 39 -17.03 8.88 -4.67
CA ASP A 39 -16.21 7.76 -5.11
C ASP A 39 -16.13 6.71 -4.00
N VAL A 40 -16.45 5.46 -4.34
CA VAL A 40 -16.35 4.32 -3.42
C VAL A 40 -14.91 3.92 -3.14
N HIS A 41 -13.95 4.42 -3.94
CA HIS A 41 -12.53 4.14 -3.75
C HIS A 41 -11.89 5.12 -2.77
N ALA A 42 -11.04 4.60 -1.89
CA ALA A 42 -10.21 5.45 -1.04
C ALA A 42 -9.25 6.34 -1.87
N PRO A 43 -8.83 7.51 -1.36
CA PRO A 43 -7.77 8.32 -1.96
C PRO A 43 -6.50 7.51 -2.23
N GLY A 44 -5.82 7.77 -3.36
CA GLY A 44 -4.69 6.96 -3.83
C GLY A 44 -3.58 6.74 -2.79
N HIS A 45 -3.21 7.78 -2.04
CA HIS A 45 -2.20 7.64 -0.98
C HIS A 45 -2.64 6.71 0.16
N LEU A 46 -3.93 6.63 0.48
CA LEU A 46 -4.46 5.69 1.48
C LEU A 46 -4.56 4.26 0.91
N ARG A 47 -4.86 4.12 -0.39
CA ARG A 47 -4.83 2.80 -1.08
C ARG A 47 -3.45 2.16 -1.02
N THR A 48 -2.39 2.95 -0.99
CA THR A 48 -1.02 2.48 -0.79
C THR A 48 -0.70 2.34 0.69
N ASN A 49 -0.78 3.44 1.45
CA ASN A 49 -0.18 3.51 2.78
C ASN A 49 -0.92 2.70 3.84
N ILE A 50 -2.22 2.44 3.67
CA ILE A 50 -2.97 1.57 4.58
C ILE A 50 -2.83 0.10 4.18
N GLN A 51 -2.69 -0.19 2.89
CA GLN A 51 -2.73 -1.57 2.39
C GLN A 51 -1.39 -2.29 2.56
N LEU A 52 -0.28 -1.64 2.20
CA LEU A 52 1.04 -2.30 2.17
C LEU A 52 1.53 -2.82 3.54
N PRO A 53 1.32 -2.11 4.67
CA PRO A 53 1.73 -2.59 5.98
C PRO A 53 1.02 -3.85 6.49
N ASN A 54 -0.01 -4.35 5.78
CA ASN A 54 -0.65 -5.60 6.15
C ASN A 54 0.15 -6.85 5.73
N PHE A 55 1.15 -6.70 4.84
CA PHE A 55 1.97 -7.80 4.33
C PHE A 55 3.28 -7.91 5.10
N ASP A 56 3.60 -9.08 5.64
CA ASP A 56 4.87 -9.34 6.34
C ASP A 56 6.07 -9.00 5.44
N GLU A 57 5.97 -9.30 4.15
CA GLU A 57 6.99 -9.05 3.13
C GLU A 57 7.30 -7.56 2.96
N PHE A 58 6.33 -6.67 3.21
CA PHE A 58 6.58 -5.23 3.15
C PHE A 58 7.49 -4.78 4.30
N HIS A 59 7.26 -5.31 5.51
CA HIS A 59 8.11 -5.00 6.66
C HIS A 59 9.52 -5.55 6.47
N GLU A 60 9.63 -6.78 5.98
CA GLU A 60 10.92 -7.42 5.68
C GLU A 60 11.70 -6.68 4.58
N THR A 61 11.03 -6.31 3.50
CA THR A 61 11.67 -5.65 2.33
C THR A 61 12.26 -4.29 2.69
N PHE A 62 11.54 -3.48 3.46
CA PHE A 62 11.96 -2.11 3.77
C PHE A 62 12.52 -1.94 5.19
N GLY A 63 12.65 -3.04 5.95
CA GLY A 63 13.15 -3.00 7.33
C GLY A 63 12.29 -2.14 8.26
N VAL A 64 10.96 -2.16 8.09
CA VAL A 64 10.02 -1.35 8.87
C VAL A 64 9.95 -1.90 10.31
N GLN A 65 10.13 -1.02 11.28
CA GLN A 65 10.18 -1.34 12.70
C GLN A 65 9.12 -0.58 13.48
N GLU A 66 8.88 -1.01 14.73
CA GLU A 66 8.00 -0.28 15.63
C GLU A 66 8.44 1.18 15.79
N GLY A 67 7.49 2.10 15.61
CA GLY A 67 7.73 3.54 15.62
C GLY A 67 7.86 4.16 14.21
N ASP A 68 8.09 3.36 13.17
CA ASP A 68 8.07 3.87 11.80
C ASP A 68 6.65 4.23 11.33
N GLY A 69 6.55 5.22 10.44
CA GLY A 69 5.25 5.73 9.99
C GLY A 69 4.36 4.72 9.27
N MET A 70 4.94 3.63 8.76
CA MET A 70 4.24 2.54 8.07
C MET A 70 4.27 1.24 8.88
N TRP A 71 4.59 1.30 10.18
CA TRP A 71 4.51 0.17 11.08
C TRP A 71 3.06 -0.27 11.32
N ARG A 72 2.86 -1.58 11.48
CA ARG A 72 1.61 -2.20 11.91
C ARG A 72 1.93 -3.50 12.64
N ALA A 73 1.45 -3.61 13.88
CA ALA A 73 1.59 -4.81 14.69
C ALA A 73 0.93 -6.00 13.98
N LYS A 74 1.45 -7.21 14.18
CA LYS A 74 1.03 -8.40 13.39
C LYS A 74 -0.45 -8.73 13.61
N GLU A 75 -0.93 -8.54 14.82
CA GLU A 75 -2.31 -8.70 15.27
C GLU A 75 -3.29 -7.69 14.63
N ASP A 76 -2.80 -6.52 14.19
CA ASP A 76 -3.60 -5.49 13.54
C ASP A 76 -3.60 -5.60 12.01
N ARG A 77 -2.79 -6.51 11.45
CA ARG A 77 -2.71 -6.72 9.99
C ARG A 77 -3.97 -7.43 9.50
N VAL A 78 -4.62 -6.84 8.50
CA VAL A 78 -5.85 -7.39 7.92
C VAL A 78 -5.52 -8.15 6.64
N ILE A 79 -5.68 -9.47 6.67
CA ILE A 79 -5.60 -10.38 5.54
C ILE A 79 -6.93 -11.13 5.44
N ILE A 80 -7.54 -11.16 4.25
CA ILE A 80 -8.88 -11.72 4.04
C ILE A 80 -8.83 -13.04 3.26
N TRP A 81 -7.97 -13.11 2.24
CA TRP A 81 -7.90 -14.21 1.27
C TRP A 81 -6.53 -14.88 1.33
#